data_AF-A0A357M8X1-F1
#
_entry.id   AF-A0A357M8X1-F1
#
_cell.length_a   1.000
_cell.length_b   1.000
_cell.length_c   1.000
_cell.angle_alpha   90.00
_cell.angle_beta   90.00
_cell.angle_gamma   90.00
#
_symmetry.space_group_name_H-M   'P 1'
#
loop_
_entity.id
_entity.type
_entity.pdbx_description
1 polymer ?
#
loop_
_entity_poly.entity_id
_entity_poly.type
_entity_poly.pdbx_seq_one_letter_code
_entity_poly.pdbx_strand_id
1 'polypeptide(L)'
;MKKILVYVLLLFFSLLFMAPLFWAVTTALKSQSELYLFPPKWIPSVWKFSNFAEAWNIQPFNMFLKNTLIITILSTFGQLVSCTLVAYGFARFQFKGRDFLFLVVLATM
;
A
#
# COMPACT_ATOMS: atom_id res chain seq x y z
N MET A 1 -18.64 -16.24 -24.83
CA MET A 1 -19.29 -14.98 -24.41
C MET A 1 -19.09 -14.64 -22.93
N LYS A 2 -19.43 -15.52 -21.96
CA LYS A 2 -19.20 -15.25 -20.52
C LYS A 2 -17.75 -14.85 -20.17
N LYS A 3 -16.74 -15.54 -20.71
CA LYS A 3 -15.32 -15.19 -20.49
C LYS A 3 -14.92 -13.82 -21.04
N ILE A 4 -15.47 -13.43 -22.20
CA ILE A 4 -15.21 -12.12 -22.81
C ILE A 4 -15.77 -11.02 -21.92
N LEU A 5 -17.01 -11.18 -21.43
CA LEU A 5 -17.61 -10.24 -20.48
C LEU A 5 -16.78 -10.11 -19.21
N VAL A 6 -16.31 -11.22 -18.64
CA VAL A 6 -15.43 -11.22 -17.47
C VAL A 6 -14.13 -10.46 -17.75
N TYR A 7 -13.47 -10.72 -18.89
CA TYR A 7 -12.23 -10.00 -19.22
C TYR A 7 -12.45 -8.50 -19.46
N VAL A 8 -13.56 -8.13 -20.10
CA VAL A 8 -13.92 -6.71 -20.28
C VAL A 8 -14.13 -6.03 -18.94
N LEU A 9 -14.86 -6.66 -18.01
CA LEU A 9 -15.06 -6.13 -16.66
C LEU A 9 -13.74 -6.02 -15.89
N LEU A 10 -12.89 -7.06 -15.93
CA LEU A 10 -11.58 -7.04 -15.28
C LEU A 10 -10.68 -5.94 -15.84
N LEU A 11 -10.64 -5.75 -17.16
CA LEU A 11 -9.89 -4.66 -17.80
C LEU A 11 -10.43 -3.30 -17.39
N PHE A 12 -11.74 -3.12 -17.39
CA PHE A 12 -12.38 -1.89 -16.97
C PHE A 12 -12.01 -1.51 -15.53
N PHE A 13 -12.19 -2.43 -14.58
CA PHE A 13 -11.85 -2.19 -13.18
C PHE A 13 -10.34 -2.00 -12.97
N SER A 14 -9.50 -2.76 -13.67
CA SER A 14 -8.05 -2.60 -13.62
C SER A 14 -7.64 -1.19 -14.07
N LEU A 15 -8.15 -0.70 -15.19
CA LEU A 15 -7.87 0.66 -15.66
C LEU A 15 -8.40 1.72 -14.70
N LEU A 16 -9.58 1.52 -14.14
CA LEU A 16 -10.17 2.41 -13.14
C LEU A 16 -9.30 2.54 -11.89
N PHE A 17 -8.79 1.42 -11.36
CA PHE A 17 -7.90 1.43 -10.19
C PHE A 17 -6.48 1.90 -10.51
N MET A 18 -6.01 1.72 -11.76
CA MET A 18 -4.71 2.22 -12.21
C MET A 18 -4.70 3.72 -12.48
N ALA A 19 -5.84 4.32 -12.83
CA ALA A 19 -5.95 5.75 -13.13
C ALA A 19 -5.37 6.68 -12.04
N PRO A 20 -5.70 6.54 -10.73
CA PRO A 20 -5.11 7.38 -9.69
C PRO A 20 -3.60 7.15 -9.53
N LEU A 21 -3.10 5.93 -9.71
CA LEU A 21 -1.67 5.63 -9.64
C LEU A 21 -0.93 6.29 -10.81
N PHE A 22 -1.48 6.18 -12.03
CA PHE A 22 -0.96 6.85 -13.21
C PHE A 22 -0.94 8.38 -13.01
N TRP A 23 -2.03 8.94 -12.47
CA TRP A 23 -2.09 10.37 -12.16
C TRP A 23 -1.04 10.79 -11.13
N ALA A 24 -0.83 10.00 -10.07
CA ALA A 24 0.18 10.28 -9.05
C ALA A 24 1.60 10.29 -9.63
N VAL A 25 1.96 9.27 -10.42
CA VAL A 25 3.29 9.14 -11.04
C VAL A 25 3.54 10.29 -12.03
N THR A 26 2.58 10.57 -12.91
CA THR A 26 2.73 11.67 -13.88
C THR A 26 2.80 13.02 -13.18
N THR A 27 2.04 13.23 -12.10
CA THR A 27 2.05 14.48 -11.33
C THR A 27 3.36 14.69 -10.58
N ALA A 28 3.98 13.63 -10.05
CA ALA A 28 5.31 13.70 -9.44
C ALA A 28 6.40 14.19 -10.41
N LEU A 29 6.19 14.03 -11.72
CA LEU A 29 7.11 14.41 -12.79
C LEU A 29 6.77 15.74 -13.47
N LYS A 30 5.66 16.40 -13.09
CA LYS A 30 5.25 17.69 -13.65
C LYS A 30 6.06 18.84 -13.09
N SER A 31 6.09 19.94 -13.83
CA SER A 31 6.52 21.23 -13.30
C SER A 31 5.46 21.86 -12.39
N GLN A 32 5.88 22.71 -11.45
CA GLN A 32 4.97 23.38 -10.51
C GLN A 32 3.89 24.20 -11.23
N SER A 33 4.22 24.85 -12.36
CA SER A 33 3.26 25.61 -13.16
C SER A 33 2.20 24.74 -13.81
N GLU A 34 2.52 23.50 -14.19
CA GLU A 34 1.56 22.56 -14.78
C GLU A 34 0.54 22.03 -13.77
N LEU A 35 0.83 22.10 -12.46
CA LEU A 35 -0.10 21.71 -11.40
C LEU A 35 -1.29 22.65 -11.28
N TYR A 36 -1.16 23.90 -11.73
CA TYR A 36 -2.20 24.94 -11.64
C TYR A 36 -2.98 25.15 -12.95
N LEU A 37 -2.71 24.36 -14.00
CA LEU A 37 -3.41 24.48 -15.28
C LEU A 37 -4.79 23.81 -15.26
N PHE A 38 -5.76 24.48 -15.88
CA PHE A 38 -7.07 23.92 -16.20
C PHE A 38 -7.33 23.95 -17.72
N PRO A 39 -7.69 22.81 -18.35
CA PRO A 39 -7.86 21.48 -17.75
C PRO A 39 -6.52 20.85 -17.30
N PRO A 40 -6.53 19.99 -16.26
CA PRO A 40 -5.32 19.34 -15.78
C PRO A 40 -4.68 18.47 -16.85
N LYS A 41 -3.36 18.60 -17.04
CA LYS A 41 -2.60 17.77 -17.98
C LYS A 41 -2.35 16.38 -17.39
N TRP A 42 -2.70 15.34 -18.13
CA TRP A 42 -2.47 13.93 -17.74
C TRP A 42 -1.02 13.49 -17.97
N ILE A 43 -0.36 14.02 -18.99
CA ILE A 43 1.03 13.71 -19.32
C ILE A 43 1.84 15.02 -19.18
N PRO A 44 2.99 15.00 -18.49
CA PRO A 44 3.82 16.18 -18.34
C PRO A 44 4.36 16.64 -19.71
N SER A 45 4.39 17.96 -19.94
CA SER A 45 5.03 18.52 -21.15
C SER A 45 6.55 18.50 -20.98
N VAL A 46 7.03 18.63 -19.74
CA VAL A 46 8.44 18.56 -19.36
C VAL A 46 8.59 17.54 -18.24
N TRP A 47 9.40 16.51 -18.48
CA TRP A 47 9.64 15.45 -17.50
C TRP A 47 10.68 15.90 -16.47
N LYS A 48 10.23 16.24 -15.26
CA LYS A 48 11.09 16.69 -14.15
C LYS A 48 11.46 15.55 -13.19
N PHE A 49 12.44 14.74 -13.58
CA PHE A 49 13.00 13.73 -12.68
C PHE A 49 13.75 14.34 -11.48
N SER A 50 14.20 15.60 -11.58
CA SER A 50 14.86 16.31 -10.47
C SER A 50 13.95 16.45 -9.25
N ASN A 51 12.63 16.46 -9.43
CA ASN A 51 11.65 16.52 -8.34
C ASN A 51 11.88 15.42 -7.29
N PHE A 52 12.33 14.23 -7.67
CA PHE A 52 12.65 13.15 -6.72
C PHE A 52 13.86 13.48 -5.85
N ALA A 53 14.95 13.96 -6.46
CA ALA A 53 16.16 14.35 -5.75
C ALA A 53 15.90 15.58 -4.86
N GLU A 54 15.17 16.56 -5.38
CA GLU A 54 14.77 17.76 -4.64
C GLU A 54 13.90 17.37 -3.43
N ALA A 55 12.83 16.58 -3.63
CA ALA A 55 11.95 16.12 -2.56
C ALA A 55 12.69 15.32 -1.48
N TRP A 56 13.69 14.51 -1.87
CA TRP A 56 14.53 13.76 -0.92
C TRP A 56 15.37 14.66 -0.01
N ASN A 57 15.77 15.84 -0.51
CA ASN A 57 16.63 16.79 0.21
C ASN A 57 15.85 17.92 0.91
N ILE A 58 14.59 18.19 0.55
CA ILE A 58 13.76 19.24 1.17
C ILE A 58 13.36 18.88 2.61
N GLN A 59 13.28 17.59 2.92
CA GLN A 59 12.96 17.07 4.25
C GLN A 59 14.01 16.05 4.68
N PRO A 60 14.14 15.73 5.98
CA PRO A 60 15.03 14.67 6.45
C PRO A 60 14.48 13.28 6.10
N PHE A 61 14.30 12.98 4.81
CA PHE A 61 13.64 11.78 4.30
C PHE A 61 14.39 10.50 4.71
N ASN A 62 15.72 10.56 4.76
CA ASN A 62 16.54 9.46 5.29
C ASN A 62 16.16 9.08 6.73
N MET A 63 15.86 10.07 7.58
CA MET A 63 15.44 9.84 8.96
C MET A 63 14.05 9.21 9.00
N PHE A 64 13.11 9.72 8.21
CA PHE A 64 11.76 9.15 8.11
C PHE A 64 11.80 7.70 7.62
N LEU A 65 12.54 7.44 6.54
CA LEU A 65 12.70 6.11 5.98
C LEU A 65 13.32 5.15 7.01
N LYS A 66 14.39 5.57 7.69
CA LYS A 66 15.03 4.74 8.73
C LYS A 66 14.09 4.45 9.90
N ASN A 67 13.36 5.45 10.39
CA ASN A 67 12.41 5.27 11.48
C ASN A 67 11.30 4.29 11.08
N THR A 68 10.71 4.46 9.90
CA THR A 68 9.68 3.55 9.39
C THR A 68 10.23 2.14 9.21
N LEU A 69 11.41 1.97 8.62
CA LEU A 69 12.03 0.65 8.45
C LEU A 69 12.25 -0.04 9.79
N ILE A 70 12.80 0.66 10.79
CA ILE A 70 13.02 0.08 12.13
C ILE A 70 11.70 -0.35 12.75
N ILE A 71 10.69 0.53 12.75
CA ILE A 71 9.38 0.25 13.35
C ILE A 71 8.69 -0.91 12.64
N THR A 72 8.66 -0.90 11.30
CA THR A 72 8.00 -1.95 10.51
C THR A 72 8.70 -3.30 10.65
N ILE A 73 10.03 -3.35 10.64
CA ILE A 73 10.77 -4.60 10.81
C ILE A 73 10.54 -5.19 12.21
N LEU A 74 10.68 -4.37 13.25
CA LEU A 74 10.50 -4.84 14.63
C LEU A 74 9.06 -5.28 14.90
N SER A 75 8.08 -4.49 14.45
CA SER A 75 6.66 -4.84 14.61
C SER A 75 6.28 -6.09 13.81
N THR A 76 6.73 -6.23 12.56
CA THR A 76 6.45 -7.41 11.75
C THR A 76 7.08 -8.66 12.36
N PHE A 77 8.33 -8.57 12.82
CA PHE A 77 9.01 -9.69 13.48
C PHE A 77 8.31 -10.08 14.79
N GLY A 78 8.00 -9.11 15.65
CA GLY A 78 7.26 -9.35 16.88
C GLY A 78 5.87 -9.94 16.62
N GLN A 79 5.17 -9.45 15.60
CA GLN A 79 3.87 -9.97 15.19
C GLN A 79 3.96 -11.40 14.69
N LEU A 80 4.97 -11.74 13.87
CA LEU A 80 5.19 -13.10 13.37
C LEU A 80 5.45 -14.08 14.52
N VAL A 81 6.34 -13.72 15.45
CA VAL A 81 6.63 -14.56 16.63
C VAL A 81 5.37 -14.75 17.46
N SER A 82 4.66 -13.67 17.78
CA SER A 82 3.42 -13.71 18.57
C SER A 82 2.33 -14.55 17.91
N CYS A 83 2.01 -14.27 16.64
CA CYS A 83 0.96 -14.97 15.91
C CYS A 83 1.28 -16.45 15.73
N THR A 84 2.54 -16.81 15.48
CA THR A 84 2.94 -18.21 15.30
C THR A 84 2.74 -19.00 16.59
N LEU A 85 3.13 -18.45 17.75
CA LEU A 85 2.95 -19.10 19.05
C LEU A 85 1.46 -19.26 19.38
N VAL A 86 0.67 -18.21 19.17
CA VAL A 86 -0.78 -18.23 19.42
C VAL A 86 -1.48 -19.23 18.50
N ALA A 87 -1.19 -19.20 17.20
CA ALA A 87 -1.76 -20.12 16.22
C ALA A 87 -1.39 -21.58 16.51
N TYR A 88 -0.15 -21.85 16.91
CA TYR A 88 0.28 -23.18 17.35
C TYR A 88 -0.50 -23.66 18.58
N GLY A 89 -0.72 -22.75 19.54
CA GLY A 89 -1.58 -22.96 20.72
C GLY A 89 -2.97 -23.45 20.35
N PHE A 90 -3.66 -22.72 19.46
CA PHE A 90 -4.98 -23.08 18.97
C PHE A 90 -5.00 -24.39 18.16
N ALA A 91 -3.97 -24.64 17.35
CA ALA A 91 -3.92 -25.79 16.44
C ALA A 91 -3.57 -27.12 17.13
N ARG A 92 -2.75 -27.11 18.19
CA ARG A 92 -2.25 -28.34 18.82
C ARG A 92 -2.80 -28.65 20.20
N PHE A 93 -3.23 -27.64 20.97
CA PHE A 93 -3.70 -27.85 22.34
C PHE A 93 -5.22 -27.74 22.47
N GLN A 94 -5.78 -28.56 23.36
CA GLN A 94 -7.18 -28.51 23.77
C GLN A 94 -7.22 -27.91 25.19
N PHE A 95 -7.58 -26.64 25.30
CA PHE A 95 -7.65 -25.93 26.59
C PHE A 95 -9.05 -25.34 26.83
N LYS A 96 -9.42 -25.17 28.10
CA LYS A 96 -10.75 -24.68 28.48
C LYS A 96 -10.91 -23.21 28.03
N GLY A 97 -11.94 -22.93 27.23
CA GLY A 97 -12.22 -21.59 26.69
C GLY A 97 -11.62 -21.30 25.30
N ARG A 98 -10.96 -22.29 24.66
CA ARG A 98 -10.36 -22.14 23.32
C ARG A 98 -11.33 -21.60 22.28
N ASP A 99 -12.50 -22.20 22.15
CA ASP A 99 -13.41 -21.88 21.04
C ASP A 99 -13.99 -20.46 21.17
N PHE A 100 -14.16 -19.96 22.40
CA PHE A 100 -14.53 -18.57 22.65
C PHE A 100 -13.42 -17.61 22.21
N LEU A 101 -12.17 -17.86 22.63
CA LEU A 101 -11.03 -17.02 22.22
C LEU A 101 -10.79 -17.09 20.71
N PHE A 102 -10.99 -18.24 20.08
CA PHE A 102 -10.88 -18.39 18.63
C PHE A 102 -11.93 -17.56 17.89
N LEU A 103 -13.17 -17.52 18.40
CA LEU A 103 -14.24 -16.69 17.84
C LEU A 103 -13.91 -15.20 17.97
N VAL A 104 -13.35 -14.77 19.10
CA VAL A 104 -12.88 -13.38 19.27
C VAL A 104 -11.81 -13.03 18.24
N VAL A 105 -10.84 -13.92 18.00
CA VAL A 105 -9.82 -13.71 16.96
C VAL A 105 -10.46 -13.60 15.57
N LEU A 106 -11.41 -14.48 15.24
CA LEU A 106 -12.11 -14.45 13.95
C LEU A 106 -12.92 -13.16 13.76
N ALA A 107 -13.49 -12.60 14.83
CA ALA A 107 -14.23 -11.34 14.78
C ALA A 107 -13.34 -10.11 14.52
N THR A 108 -12.02 -10.23 14.68
CA THR A 108 -11.04 -9.15 14.47
C THR A 108 -10.30 -9.21 13.13
N MET A 109 -10.52 -10.25 12.33
CA MET A 109 -9.94 -10.43 10.99
C MET A 109 -10.84 -9.83 9.91
#